data_AF-A0A3B4H7U5-F1
#
_entry.id   AF-A0A3B4H7U5-F1
#
_cell.length_a   1.000
_cell.length_b   1.000
_cell.length_c   1.000
_cell.angle_alpha   90.00
_cell.angle_beta   90.00
_cell.angle_gamma   90.00
#
_symmetry.space_group_name_H-M   'P 1'
#
loop_
_entity.id
_entity.type
_entity.pdbx_description
1 polymer ?
#
loop_
_entity_poly.entity_id
_entity_poly.type
_entity_poly.pdbx_seq_one_letter_code
_entity_poly.pdbx_strand_id
1 'polypeptide(L)' 'MERVQRRERRSNGMKYEGEWLNNKRHGYGCTIFPNGTKEEGKYKNNMLIRVQSAHGDKVGLGDMA' A
#
# COMPACT_ATOMS: atom_id res chain seq x y z
N MET A 1 2.58 -4.70 -22.02
CA MET A 1 2.59 -5.10 -20.60
C MET A 1 1.58 -4.21 -19.89
N GLU A 2 0.55 -4.79 -19.29
CA GLU A 2 -0.53 -4.02 -18.67
C GLU A 2 -0.21 -3.74 -17.19
N ARG A 3 -0.49 -2.52 -16.76
CA ARG A 3 -0.50 -2.18 -15.35
C ARG A 3 -1.89 -2.47 -14.82
N VAL A 4 -1.97 -3.31 -13.80
CA VAL A 4 -3.25 -3.70 -13.19
C VAL A 4 -3.28 -3.29 -11.73
N GLN A 5 -4.43 -2.80 -11.27
CA GLN A 5 -4.70 -2.63 -9.85
C GLN A 5 -5.00 -4.00 -9.25
N ARG A 6 -4.23 -4.43 -8.25
CA ARG A 6 -4.49 -5.72 -7.58
C ARG A 6 -4.30 -5.61 -6.08
N ARG A 7 -5.19 -6.29 -5.38
CA ARG A 7 -5.09 -6.56 -3.96
C ARG A 7 -4.49 -7.94 -3.71
N GLU A 8 -3.52 -8.02 -2.83
CA GLU A 8 -2.93 -9.26 -2.36
C GLU A 8 -3.20 -9.37 -0.85
N ARG A 9 -3.63 -10.54 -0.39
CA ARG A 9 -3.70 -10.84 1.05
C ARG A 9 -2.75 -11.99 1.31
N ARG A 10 -1.86 -11.80 2.27
CA ARG A 10 -0.90 -12.79 2.72
C ARG A 10 -1.46 -13.56 3.91
N SER A 11 -1.01 -14.79 4.08
CA SER A 11 -1.43 -15.67 5.19
C SER A 11 -1.07 -15.10 6.58
N ASN A 12 -0.10 -14.19 6.64
CA ASN A 12 0.29 -13.48 7.87
C ASN A 12 -0.61 -12.26 8.18
N GLY A 13 -1.73 -12.10 7.48
CA GLY A 13 -2.68 -11.00 7.69
C GLY A 13 -2.28 -9.67 7.03
N MET A 14 -1.09 -9.58 6.42
CA MET A 14 -0.72 -8.41 5.62
C MET A 14 -1.56 -8.33 4.35
N LYS A 15 -1.98 -7.13 3.99
CA LYS A 15 -2.71 -6.85 2.76
C LYS A 15 -1.92 -5.84 1.96
N TYR A 16 -1.81 -6.03 0.66
CA TYR A 16 -1.25 -5.05 -0.25
C TYR A 16 -2.33 -4.66 -1.25
N GLU A 17 -2.41 -3.38 -1.59
CA GLU A 17 -3.30 -2.86 -2.62
C GLU A 17 -2.53 -1.84 -3.43
N GLY A 18 -2.43 -2.04 -4.75
CA GLY A 18 -1.69 -1.12 -5.59
C GLY A 18 -1.54 -1.60 -7.02
N GLU A 19 -0.69 -0.91 -7.77
CA GLU A 19 -0.40 -1.26 -9.16
C GLU A 19 0.57 -2.44 -9.27
N TRP A 20 0.34 -3.29 -10.26
CA TRP A 20 1.16 -4.43 -10.61
C TRP A 20 1.53 -4.38 -12.08
N LEU A 21 2.77 -4.71 -12.38
CA LEU A 21 3.31 -4.83 -13.73
C LEU A 21 4.14 -6.10 -13.80
N ASN A 22 3.85 -6.99 -14.75
CA ASN A 22 4.55 -8.27 -14.92
C ASN A 22 4.62 -9.10 -13.62
N ASN A 23 3.49 -9.26 -12.92
CA ASN A 23 3.41 -9.94 -11.63
C ASN A 23 4.34 -9.37 -10.54
N LYS A 24 4.75 -8.11 -10.68
CA LYS A 24 5.53 -7.38 -9.68
C LYS A 24 4.81 -6.11 -9.25
N ARG A 25 4.88 -5.78 -7.96
CA ARG A 25 4.41 -4.50 -7.40
C ARG A 25 5.15 -3.37 -8.11
N HIS A 26 4.39 -2.42 -8.61
CA HIS A 26 4.86 -1.27 -9.37
C HIS A 26 3.97 -0.06 -9.05
N GLY A 27 4.34 1.14 -9.50
CA GLY A 27 3.47 2.32 -9.38
C GLY A 27 3.15 2.66 -7.92
N TYR A 28 1.96 3.17 -7.65
CA TYR A 28 1.52 3.46 -6.28
C TYR A 28 0.90 2.22 -5.62
N GLY A 29 1.17 2.04 -4.33
CA GLY A 29 0.53 1.00 -3.54
C GLY A 29 0.59 1.25 -2.04
N CYS A 30 -0.25 0.53 -1.32
CA CYS A 30 -0.49 0.58 0.11
C CYS A 30 -0.34 -0.83 0.69
N THR A 31 0.58 -1.01 1.63
CA THR A 31 0.69 -2.23 2.45
C THR A 31 0.03 -1.99 3.79
N ILE A 32 -1.03 -2.72 4.08
CA ILE A 32 -1.71 -2.76 5.38
C ILE A 32 -1.16 -3.93 6.17
N PHE A 33 -0.54 -3.64 7.30
CA PHE A 33 0.00 -4.63 8.22
C PHE A 33 -1.10 -5.15 9.16
N PRO A 34 -0.94 -6.36 9.71
CA PRO A 34 -1.90 -6.94 10.64
C PRO A 34 -2.08 -6.12 11.93
N ASN A 35 -1.08 -5.30 12.30
CA ASN A 35 -1.17 -4.36 13.42
C ASN A 35 -2.00 -3.10 13.11
N GLY A 36 -2.57 -2.99 11.90
CA GLY A 36 -3.34 -1.83 11.45
C GLY A 36 -2.51 -0.70 10.83
N THR A 37 -1.17 -0.77 10.91
CA THR A 37 -0.28 0.19 10.24
C THR A 37 -0.45 0.11 8.73
N LYS A 38 -0.41 1.26 8.07
CA LYS A 38 -0.43 1.35 6.61
C LYS A 38 0.86 1.99 6.12
N GLU A 39 1.42 1.42 5.06
CA GLU A 39 2.60 1.92 4.38
C GLU A 39 2.26 2.17 2.91
N GLU A 40 2.07 3.43 2.59
CA GLU A 40 1.77 3.91 1.25
C GLU A 40 3.03 4.45 0.60
N GLY A 41 3.22 4.09 -0.67
CA GLY A 41 4.34 4.60 -1.42
C GLY A 41 4.43 4.06 -2.83
N LYS A 42 5.54 4.40 -3.48
CA LYS A 42 5.81 4.04 -4.87
C LYS A 42 6.66 2.78 -4.93
N TYR A 43 6.21 1.79 -5.68
CA TYR A 43 6.87 0.52 -5.92
C TYR A 43 7.48 0.47 -7.31
N LYS A 44 8.60 -0.24 -7.44
CA LYS A 44 9.22 -0.60 -8.72
C LYS A 44 9.84 -1.98 -8.57
N ASN A 45 9.34 -2.94 -9.36
CA ASN A 45 9.86 -4.32 -9.38
C ASN A 45 9.89 -4.97 -7.98
N ASN A 46 8.79 -4.91 -7.24
CA ASN A 46 8.64 -5.38 -5.86
C ASN A 46 9.38 -4.58 -4.78
N MET A 47 10.16 -3.55 -5.13
CA MET A 47 10.84 -2.69 -4.16
C MET A 47 10.07 -1.40 -3.94
N LEU A 48 9.92 -1.00 -2.68
CA LEU A 48 9.45 0.33 -2.31
C LEU A 48 10.58 1.33 -2.58
N ILE A 49 10.37 2.24 -3.54
CA ILE A 49 11.35 3.26 -3.94
C ILE A 49 11.10 4.61 -3.26
N ARG A 50 9.88 4.86 -2.80
CA ARG A 50 9.52 6.08 -2.09
C ARG A 50 8.36 5.84 -1.15
N VAL A 51 8.56 6.05 0.15
CA VAL A 51 7.46 6.15 1.10
C VAL A 51 6.73 7.47 0.86
N GLN A 52 5.41 7.42 0.73
CA GLN A 52 4.55 8.59 0.58
C GLN A 52 3.82 8.90 1.88
N SER A 53 3.35 7.88 2.59
CA SER A 53 2.85 8.00 3.96
C SER A 53 3.03 6.68 4.68
N ALA A 54 3.88 6.69 5.71
CA ALA A 54 3.99 5.60 6.68
C ALA A 54 3.55 6.21 8.01
N HIS A 55 2.26 6.19 8.30
CA HIS A 55 1.80 6.87 9.49
C HIS A 55 0.62 6.17 10.16
N GLY A 56 0.83 5.92 11.46
CA GLY A 56 -0.21 5.78 12.47
C GLY A 56 -0.71 7.12 12.99
N ASP A 57 -0.49 8.23 12.26
CA ASP A 57 -1.04 9.54 12.60
C ASP A 57 -1.60 10.12 11.28
N LYS A 58 -2.85 10.56 11.19
CA LYS A 58 -3.48 11.52 12.05
C LYS A 58 -4.93 11.09 12.28
N VAL A 59 -5.28 10.92 13.55
CA VAL A 59 -6.61 11.31 14.01
C VAL A 59 -6.73 12.82 13.78
N GLY A 60 -7.10 13.19 12.56
CA GLY A 60 -7.54 14.53 12.22
C GLY A 60 -8.94 14.71 12.75
N LEU A 61 -9.04 15.28 13.94
CA LEU A 61 -10.20 15.99 14.45
C LEU A 61 -10.82 16.83 13.30
N GLY A 62 -12.09 16.59 12.97
CA GLY A 62 -12.86 17.51 12.12
C GLY A 62 -13.63 16.83 11.01
N ASP A 63 -14.70 16.12 11.35
CA ASP A 63 -15.93 15.98 10.55
C ASP A 63 -16.98 15.27 11.42
N MET A 64 -17.28 15.85 12.59
CA MET A 64 -18.61 15.72 13.19
C MET A 64 -19.26 17.09 12.98
N ALA A 65 -20.17 17.12 12.01
CA ALA A 65 -21.14 18.20 11.84
C ALA A 65 -22.11 18.24 13.04
#